data_AF-A0A8S3GJA2-F1
#
_entry.id   AF-A0A8S3GJA2-F1
#
_cell.length_a   1.000
_cell.length_b   1.000
_cell.length_c   1.000
_cell.angle_alpha   90.00
_cell.angle_beta   90.00
_cell.angle_gamma   90.00
#
_symmetry.space_group_name_H-M   'P 1'
#
loop_
_entity.id
_entity.type
_entity.pdbx_description
1 polymer ?
#
loop_
_entity_poly.entity_id
_entity_poly.type
_entity_poly.pdbx_seq_one_letter_code
_entity_poly.pdbx_strand_id
1 'polypeptide(L)'
;MSSLNDFEAFAPNSTTIVFVLDITEDYSDAINLLVSSVQWTHQHGHNVRFEVLIHKIDGVHEPDRLERYSTIQKQVSVMLHECSIEKPLIK
;
A
#
# COMPACT_ATOMS: atom_id res chain seq x y z
N MET A 1 1.99 14.93 -6.57
CA MET A 1 3.13 14.89 -7.51
C MET A 1 4.49 14.91 -6.81
N SER A 2 4.67 15.59 -5.68
CA SER A 2 5.95 15.60 -4.94
C SER A 2 6.33 14.25 -4.31
N SER A 3 5.37 13.49 -3.78
CA SER A 3 5.62 12.22 -3.07
C SER A 3 6.16 11.08 -3.94
N LEU A 4 5.84 11.07 -5.24
CA LEU A 4 6.35 10.04 -6.15
C LEU A 4 7.83 10.29 -6.49
N ASN A 5 8.23 11.55 -6.69
CA ASN A 5 9.63 11.89 -6.97
C ASN A 5 10.57 11.48 -5.82
N ASP A 6 10.11 11.61 -4.58
CA ASP A 6 10.86 11.15 -3.42
C ASP A 6 10.96 9.62 -3.40
N PHE A 7 9.87 8.93 -3.73
CA PHE A 7 9.82 7.47 -3.83
C PHE A 7 10.80 6.92 -4.89
N GLU A 8 10.82 7.50 -6.09
CA GLU A 8 11.70 7.09 -7.18
C GLU A 8 13.18 7.21 -6.81
N ALA A 9 13.53 8.16 -5.93
CA ALA A 9 14.91 8.37 -5.50
C ALA A 9 15.45 7.25 -4.60
N PHE A 10 14.62 6.66 -3.72
CA PHE A 10 15.08 5.65 -2.76
C PHE A 10 14.64 4.22 -3.09
N ALA A 11 13.56 4.03 -3.84
CA ALA A 11 13.01 2.71 -4.15
C ALA A 11 14.00 1.75 -4.84
N PRO A 12 14.84 2.19 -5.80
CA PRO A 12 15.82 1.30 -6.44
C PRO A 12 16.86 0.69 -5.48
N ASN A 13 17.10 1.36 -4.35
CA ASN A 13 18.11 0.97 -3.36
C ASN A 13 17.49 0.28 -2.12
N SER A 14 16.19 0.01 -2.16
CA SER A 14 15.44 -0.55 -1.03
C SER A 14 15.13 -2.02 -1.26
N THR A 15 15.25 -2.85 -0.23
CA THR A 15 14.81 -4.26 -0.27
C THR A 15 13.37 -4.42 0.23
N THR A 16 12.91 -3.50 1.07
CA THR A 16 11.57 -3.48 1.64
C THR A 16 11.11 -2.05 1.84
N ILE A 17 9.87 -1.77 1.47
CA ILE A 17 9.18 -0.50 1.70
C ILE A 17 7.93 -0.78 2.52
N VAL A 18 7.76 -0.02 3.59
CA VAL A 18 6.63 -0.14 4.50
C VAL A 18 5.73 1.08 4.33
N PHE A 19 4.48 0.85 3.92
CA PHE A 19 3.42 1.86 3.87
C PHE A 19 2.65 1.84 5.18
N VAL A 20 2.40 3.01 5.76
CA VAL A 20 1.57 3.14 6.96
C VAL A 20 0.25 3.78 6.54
N LEU A 21 -0.85 3.04 6.68
CA LEU A 21 -2.20 3.52 6.37
C LEU A 21 -2.92 3.93 7.64
N ASP A 22 -3.31 5.19 7.71
CA ASP A 22 -4.25 5.67 8.71
C ASP A 22 -5.68 5.31 8.28
N ILE A 23 -6.40 4.53 9.10
CA ILE A 23 -7.75 4.08 8.79
C ILE A 23 -8.85 4.89 9.48
N THR A 24 -8.49 5.96 10.19
CA THR A 24 -9.45 6.88 10.81
C THR A 24 -9.99 7.91 9.83
N GLU A 25 -9.27 8.15 8.75
CA GLU A 25 -9.62 9.08 7.67
C GLU A 25 -9.89 8.34 6.35
N ASP A 26 -10.20 9.09 5.29
CA ASP A 26 -10.30 8.54 3.94
C ASP A 26 -8.90 8.13 3.42
N TYR A 27 -8.70 6.82 3.31
CA TYR A 27 -7.44 6.21 2.89
C TYR A 27 -7.36 5.94 1.38
N SER A 28 -8.32 6.42 0.58
CA SER A 28 -8.38 6.14 -0.87
C SER A 28 -7.13 6.63 -1.61
N ASP A 29 -6.68 7.85 -1.32
CA ASP A 29 -5.47 8.41 -1.94
C ASP A 29 -4.20 7.66 -1.52
N ALA A 30 -4.15 7.17 -0.28
CA ALA A 30 -3.03 6.37 0.21
C ALA A 30 -2.98 5.00 -0.47
N ILE A 31 -4.14 4.38 -0.74
CA ILE A 31 -4.21 3.15 -1.56
C ILE A 31 -3.74 3.44 -2.99
N ASN A 32 -4.18 4.54 -3.61
CA ASN A 32 -3.75 4.91 -4.96
C ASN A 32 -2.24 5.11 -5.05
N LEU A 33 -1.63 5.75 -4.04
CA LEU A 33 -0.19 5.92 -3.95
C LEU A 33 0.55 4.59 -3.81
N LEU A 34 0.09 3.70 -2.92
CA LEU A 34 0.64 2.36 -2.75
C LEU A 34 0.63 1.59 -4.08
N VAL A 35 -0.52 1.57 -4.78
CA VAL A 35 -0.66 0.86 -6.06
C VAL A 35 0.28 1.45 -7.11
N SER A 36 0.34 2.78 -7.22
CA SER A 36 1.21 3.47 -8.17
C SER A 36 2.69 3.18 -7.91
N SER A 37 3.10 3.16 -6.64
CA SER A 37 4.46 2.78 -6.22
C SER A 37 4.81 1.34 -6.57
N VAL A 38 3.91 0.38 -6.29
CA VAL A 38 4.09 -1.04 -6.63
C VAL A 38 4.21 -1.23 -8.14
N GLN A 39 3.33 -0.59 -8.92
CA GLN A 39 3.35 -0.64 -10.38
C GLN A 39 4.66 -0.06 -10.94
N TRP A 40 5.08 1.11 -10.46
CA TRP A 40 6.32 1.75 -10.89
C TRP A 40 7.54 0.86 -10.63
N THR A 41 7.65 0.31 -9.42
CA THR A 41 8.76 -0.58 -9.05
C THR A 41 8.80 -1.83 -9.93
N HIS A 42 7.63 -2.42 -10.19
CA HIS A 42 7.51 -3.57 -11.07
C HIS A 42 7.90 -3.25 -12.52
N GLN A 43 7.41 -2.13 -13.06
CA GLN A 43 7.70 -1.67 -14.42
C GLN A 43 9.20 -1.42 -14.66
N HIS A 44 9.93 -0.99 -13.62
CA HIS A 44 11.37 -0.74 -13.69
C HIS A 44 12.23 -1.94 -13.25
N GLY A 45 11.62 -3.10 -13.00
CA GLY A 45 12.33 -4.34 -12.68
C GLY A 45 13.03 -4.34 -11.31
N HIS A 46 12.59 -3.47 -10.39
CA HIS A 46 13.13 -3.41 -9.04
C HIS A 46 12.50 -4.51 -8.17
N ASN A 47 13.35 -5.27 -7.46
CA ASN A 47 12.89 -6.32 -6.57
C ASN A 47 12.71 -5.78 -5.14
N VAL A 48 11.57 -5.14 -4.90
CA VAL A 48 11.23 -4.53 -3.61
C VAL A 48 10.02 -5.21 -3.00
N ARG A 49 10.13 -5.58 -1.72
CA ARG A 49 8.99 -6.08 -0.94
C ARG A 49 8.16 -4.92 -0.42
N PHE A 50 6.85 -4.97 -0.62
CA PHE A 50 5.93 -4.01 -0.04
C PHE A 50 5.22 -4.62 1.17
N GLU A 51 5.28 -3.91 2.30
CA GLU A 51 4.48 -4.21 3.48
C GLU A 51 3.55 -3.02 3.78
N VAL A 52 2.35 -3.30 4.27
CA VAL A 52 1.38 -2.28 4.65
C VAL A 52 1.03 -2.48 6.12
N LEU A 53 1.23 -1.44 6.94
CA LEU A 53 0.84 -1.40 8.35
C LEU A 53 -0.43 -0.58 8.49
N ILE A 54 -1.45 -1.17 9.09
CA ILE A 54 -2.68 -0.44 9.44
C ILE A 54 -2.49 0.28 10.78
N HIS A 55 -2.60 1.60 10.79
CA HIS A 55 -2.32 2.47 11.92
C HIS A 55 -3.53 3.31 12.36
N LYS A 56 -3.43 3.93 13.55
CA LYS A 56 -4.50 4.63 14.27
C LYS A 56 -5.77 3.80 14.47
N ILE A 57 -5.62 2.56 14.93
CA ILE A 57 -6.76 1.70 15.23
C ILE A 57 -7.42 2.07 16.57
N ASP A 58 -6.76 2.84 17.42
CA ASP A 58 -7.27 3.33 18.70
C ASP A 58 -8.53 4.19 18.49
N GLY A 59 -9.64 3.78 19.09
CA GLY A 59 -10.95 4.43 18.93
C GLY A 59 -11.87 3.83 17.86
N VAL A 60 -11.38 2.92 17.00
CA VAL A 60 -12.23 2.17 16.05
C VAL A 60 -12.76 0.89 16.71
N HIS A 61 -14.05 0.59 16.59
CA HIS A 61 -14.64 -0.65 17.14
C HIS A 61 -14.13 -1.88 16.37
N GLU A 62 -13.91 -3.01 17.04
CA GLU A 62 -13.29 -4.21 16.42
C GLU A 62 -13.96 -4.71 15.13
N PRO A 63 -15.30 -4.81 15.03
CA PRO A 63 -15.99 -5.14 13.78
C PRO A 63 -15.65 -4.19 12.64
N ASP A 64 -15.62 -2.88 12.91
CA ASP A 64 -15.31 -1.86 11.91
C ASP A 64 -13.84 -1.95 11.45
N ARG A 65 -12.92 -2.35 12.34
CA ARG A 65 -11.52 -2.62 11.99
C ARG A 65 -11.42 -3.78 11.01
N LEU A 66 -12.14 -4.88 11.29
CA LEU A 66 -12.10 -6.07 10.45
C LEU A 66 -12.70 -5.80 9.06
N GLU A 67 -13.81 -5.07 9.00
CA GLU A 67 -14.44 -4.66 7.75
C GLU A 67 -13.51 -3.77 6.91
N ARG A 68 -12.88 -2.76 7.53
CA ARG A 68 -11.91 -1.89 6.86
C ARG A 68 -10.69 -2.67 6.38
N TYR A 69 -10.13 -3.55 7.21
CA TYR A 69 -9.01 -4.42 6.83
C TYR A 69 -9.35 -5.27 5.60
N SER A 70 -10.50 -5.95 5.62
CA SER A 70 -10.98 -6.76 4.50
C SER A 70 -11.20 -5.92 3.23
N THR A 71 -11.72 -4.70 3.39
CA THR A 71 -11.95 -3.77 2.28
C THR A 71 -10.64 -3.33 1.64
N ILE A 72 -9.65 -2.92 2.44
CA ILE A 72 -8.32 -2.52 1.97
C ILE A 72 -7.63 -3.68 1.25
N GLN A 73 -7.63 -4.88 1.85
CA GLN A 73 -7.06 -6.06 1.21
C GLN A 73 -7.70 -6.36 -0.14
N LYS A 74 -9.03 -6.27 -0.23
CA LYS A 74 -9.78 -6.51 -1.47
C LYS A 74 -9.46 -5.45 -2.52
N GLN A 75 -9.47 -4.18 -2.15
CA GLN A 75 -9.22 -3.07 -3.08
C GLN A 75 -7.80 -3.13 -3.65
N VAL A 76 -6.78 -3.26 -2.80
CA VAL A 76 -5.38 -3.42 -3.23
C VAL A 76 -5.22 -4.65 -4.11
N SER A 77 -5.84 -5.77 -3.74
CA SER A 77 -5.81 -7.00 -4.54
C SER A 77 -6.39 -6.80 -5.95
N VAL A 78 -7.54 -6.14 -6.05
CA VAL A 78 -8.22 -5.89 -7.33
C VAL A 78 -7.38 -4.97 -8.22
N MET A 79 -6.84 -3.89 -7.65
CA MET A 79 -6.05 -2.91 -8.41
C MET A 79 -4.70 -3.47 -8.90
N LEU A 80 -4.10 -4.41 -8.16
CA LEU A 80 -2.85 -5.05 -8.57
C LEU A 80 -3.05 -6.28 -9.46
N HIS A 81 -4.22 -6.91 -9.44
CA HIS A 81 -4.55 -8.08 -10.26
C HIS A 81 -4.36 -7.79 -11.76
N GLU A 82 -4.71 -6.58 -12.20
CA GLU A 82 -4.57 -6.15 -13.60
C GLU A 82 -3.11 -6.12 -14.08
N CYS A 83 -2.15 -6.02 -13.15
CA CYS A 83 -0.73 -5.93 -13.48
C CYS A 83 0.03 -7.25 -13.29
N SER A 84 -0.63 -8.34 -12.87
CA SER A 84 0.03 -9.62 -12.52
C SER A 84 1.16 -9.47 -11.47
N ILE A 85 1.05 -8.48 -10.59
CA ILE A 85 2.06 -8.19 -9.56
C ILE A 85 1.71 -8.96 -8.28
N GLU A 86 2.73 -9.49 -7.61
CA GLU A 86 2.56 -10.16 -6.31
C GLU A 86 2.03 -9.17 -5.25
N LYS A 87 1.09 -9.62 -4.43
CA LYS A 87 0.37 -8.76 -3.49
C LYS A 87 1.28 -8.33 -2.32
N PRO A 88 1.17 -7.08 -1.83
CA PRO A 88 1.89 -6.65 -0.66
C PRO A 88 1.40 -7.40 0.60
N LEU A 89 2.29 -7.54 1.58
CA LEU A 89 1.96 -8.15 2.87
C LEU A 89 1.30 -7.11 3.77
N ILE A 90 -0.01 -7.26 4.04
CA ILE A 90 -0.80 -6.33 4.86
C ILE A 90 -0.86 -6.87 6.29
N LYS A 91 -0.33 -6.12 7.26
CA LYS A 91 -0.22 -6.49 8.69
C LYS A 91 -0.94 -5.47 9.57
#